data_AF-A0A3P6TN37-F1
#
_entry.id   AF-A0A3P6TN37-F1
#
_cell.length_a   1.000
_cell.length_b   1.000
_cell.length_c   1.000
_cell.angle_alpha   90.00
_cell.angle_beta   90.00
_cell.angle_gamma   90.00
#
_symmetry.space_group_name_H-M   'P 1'
#
loop_
_entity.id
_entity.type
_entity.pdbx_description
1 polymer ?
#
loop_
_entity_poly.entity_id
_entity_poly.type
_entity_poly.pdbx_seq_one_letter_code
_entity_poly.pdbx_strand_id
1 'polypeptide(L)'
;MFVRIGCSLLEKRIFRRSEKFSHSVASMGCIRERQFSTESVSSRGAPHIHDVVFDLYKNTESETLSSCGLLKLLYETGIRRDDPRLANFLHAIRHDERRQSVSDITPTEVVNENLDRETFKRYVGDAIGIISKALKKQLVIPDWPAFITLLGEIFESCRDFNDGNVATYIPQLARSDPKHWAMSVCTIDGQRRSWGATQVPFCLQSVSKPFTYAIAMDELGAEEVHKYVGQEPSGRLFNEICLDHNLQHHNYIAKHKMKAL
;
A
#
# COMPACT_ATOMS: atom_id res chain seq x y z
N MET A 1 -6.90 -16.60 -21.47
CA MET A 1 -8.00 -16.87 -20.53
C MET A 1 -7.90 -15.91 -19.35
N PHE A 2 -8.23 -14.65 -19.65
CA PHE A 2 -8.49 -13.56 -18.73
C PHE A 2 -10.02 -13.44 -18.60
N VAL A 3 -10.51 -13.06 -17.44
CA VAL A 3 -11.76 -12.28 -17.36
C VAL A 3 -11.47 -11.04 -18.21
N ARG A 4 -12.18 -10.91 -19.34
CA ARG A 4 -11.96 -9.88 -20.34
C ARG A 4 -12.47 -8.55 -19.77
N ILE A 5 -11.69 -7.92 -18.88
CA ILE A 5 -11.89 -6.51 -18.55
C ILE A 5 -11.44 -5.74 -19.79
N GLY A 6 -12.39 -5.09 -20.46
CA GLY A 6 -12.18 -4.37 -21.71
C GLY A 6 -11.21 -3.20 -21.55
N CYS A 7 -9.92 -3.48 -21.68
CA CYS A 7 -8.85 -2.47 -21.53
C CYS A 7 -8.76 -1.51 -22.74
N SER A 8 -9.25 -1.89 -23.93
CA SER A 8 -9.02 -1.12 -25.16
C SER A 8 -9.89 0.13 -25.35
N LEU A 9 -11.00 0.26 -24.61
CA LEU A 9 -11.88 1.45 -24.64
C LEU A 9 -11.63 2.40 -23.46
N LEU A 10 -11.09 1.88 -22.35
CA LEU A 10 -10.79 2.66 -21.15
C LEU A 10 -9.62 3.63 -21.36
N GLU A 11 -8.54 3.18 -22.00
CA GLU A 11 -7.34 4.02 -22.25
C GLU A 11 -7.67 5.27 -23.07
N LYS A 12 -8.50 5.13 -24.10
CA LYS A 12 -8.86 6.25 -25.00
C LYS A 12 -9.82 7.26 -24.36
N ARG A 13 -10.62 6.86 -23.36
CA ARG A 13 -11.58 7.75 -22.68
C ARG A 13 -11.03 8.40 -21.41
N ILE A 14 -10.17 7.70 -20.66
CA ILE A 14 -9.47 8.28 -19.49
C ILE A 14 -8.49 9.36 -19.93
N PHE A 15 -7.73 9.13 -21.01
CA PHE A 15 -6.74 10.10 -21.52
C PHE A 15 -7.40 11.41 -22.01
N ARG A 16 -8.52 11.33 -22.73
CA ARG A 16 -9.27 12.52 -23.21
C ARG A 16 -9.89 13.38 -22.10
N ARG A 17 -10.08 12.84 -20.90
CA ARG A 17 -10.66 13.58 -19.76
C ARG A 17 -9.57 14.25 -18.90
N SER A 18 -8.34 13.73 -18.93
CA SER A 18 -7.18 14.30 -18.25
C SER A 18 -6.72 15.64 -18.86
N GLU A 19 -6.77 15.81 -20.19
CA GLU A 19 -6.36 17.06 -20.86
C GLU A 19 -7.25 18.27 -20.52
N LYS A 20 -8.50 18.05 -20.06
CA LYS A 20 -9.40 19.14 -19.64
C LYS A 20 -9.21 19.58 -18.19
N PHE A 21 -8.44 18.84 -17.39
CA PHE A 21 -8.22 19.15 -15.97
C PHE A 21 -6.96 20.01 -15.74
N SER A 22 -6.12 20.22 -16.75
CA SER A 22 -4.87 21.00 -16.65
C SER A 22 -5.05 22.53 -16.57
N HIS A 23 -6.28 23.05 -16.61
CA HIS A 23 -6.56 24.48 -16.60
C HIS A 23 -7.50 24.90 -15.47
N SER A 24 -7.25 24.51 -14.20
CA SER A 24 -7.92 25.16 -13.07
C SER A 24 -7.27 24.87 -11.70
N VAL A 25 -5.96 25.07 -11.54
CA VAL A 25 -5.39 25.22 -10.19
C VAL A 25 -4.25 26.25 -10.24
N ALA A 26 -4.62 27.52 -10.31
CA ALA A 26 -3.74 28.63 -9.98
C ALA A 26 -4.43 29.45 -8.89
N SER A 27 -3.64 29.79 -7.87
CA SER A 27 -4.01 30.58 -6.68
C SER A 27 -4.56 29.80 -5.48
N MET A 28 -3.66 29.50 -4.53
CA MET A 28 -3.92 29.81 -3.11
C MET A 28 -2.66 29.66 -2.25
N GLY A 29 -2.27 30.76 -1.61
CA GLY A 29 -1.83 30.77 -0.21
C GLY A 29 -0.39 30.35 0.10
N CYS A 30 0.50 31.34 0.19
CA CYS A 30 1.82 31.26 0.80
C CYS A 30 1.77 30.70 2.23
N ILE A 31 2.37 29.52 2.46
CA ILE A 31 2.77 29.05 3.79
C ILE A 31 4.30 28.98 3.79
N ARG A 32 4.87 29.74 4.71
CA ARG A 32 6.29 30.04 4.91
C ARG A 32 7.15 28.76 4.97
N GLU A 33 7.90 28.48 3.90
CA GLU A 33 9.02 27.53 3.94
C GLU A 33 10.11 28.10 4.87
N ARG A 34 10.41 27.42 5.97
CA ARG A 34 11.68 27.64 6.66
C ARG A 34 12.73 26.81 5.95
N GLN A 35 13.50 27.47 5.07
CA GLN A 35 14.71 26.92 4.49
C GLN A 35 15.74 26.68 5.60
N PHE A 36 16.33 25.48 5.61
CA PHE A 36 17.42 25.13 6.50
C PHE A 36 18.73 25.54 5.83
N SER A 37 19.28 26.68 6.23
CA SER A 37 20.62 27.13 5.83
C SER A 37 21.66 26.21 6.48
N THR A 38 22.49 25.58 5.66
CA THR A 38 23.63 24.80 6.08
C THR A 38 24.80 25.73 6.36
N GLU A 39 25.01 26.08 7.62
CA GLU A 39 26.26 26.66 8.11
C GLU A 39 26.87 25.79 9.22
N SER A 40 28.19 25.84 9.27
CA SER A 40 29.13 24.80 9.67
C SER A 40 29.43 24.70 11.17
N VAL A 41 29.42 23.44 11.65
CA VAL A 41 30.31 22.78 12.64
C VAL A 41 30.19 23.16 14.13
N SER A 42 29.71 22.19 14.93
CA SER A 42 30.38 21.76 16.18
C SER A 42 29.95 20.33 16.53
N SER A 43 30.90 19.50 16.92
CA SER A 43 30.78 18.09 17.31
C SER A 43 29.98 17.88 18.59
N ARG A 44 28.67 18.11 18.55
CA ARG A 44 27.70 17.51 19.47
C ARG A 44 26.95 16.46 18.68
N GLY A 45 26.97 15.20 19.14
CA GLY A 45 26.45 14.05 18.41
C GLY A 45 25.09 14.35 17.79
N ALA A 46 24.90 13.95 16.53
CA ALA A 46 23.68 14.20 15.79
C ALA A 46 22.47 13.81 16.67
N PRO A 47 21.47 14.70 16.81
CA PRO A 47 20.35 14.44 17.71
C PRO A 47 19.67 13.12 17.30
N HIS A 48 19.48 12.24 18.28
CA HIS A 48 18.90 10.93 18.05
C HIS A 48 17.51 11.12 17.44
N ILE A 49 17.17 10.33 16.42
CA ILE A 49 15.91 10.51 15.65
C ILE A 49 14.67 10.50 16.54
N HIS A 50 14.70 9.75 17.65
CA HIS A 50 13.65 9.75 18.66
C HIS A 50 13.48 11.11 19.34
N ASP A 51 14.58 11.79 19.68
CA ASP A 51 14.54 13.10 20.33
C ASP A 51 13.99 14.16 19.39
N VAL A 52 14.43 14.16 18.13
CA VAL A 52 13.91 15.09 17.11
C VAL A 52 12.40 14.92 16.94
N VAL A 53 11.92 13.67 16.83
CA VAL A 53 10.48 13.41 16.70
C VAL A 53 9.73 13.82 17.97
N PHE A 54 10.25 13.50 19.15
CA PHE A 54 9.62 13.88 20.40
C PHE A 54 9.50 15.41 20.52
N ASP A 55 10.58 16.14 20.23
CA ASP A 55 10.62 17.60 20.34
C ASP A 55 9.71 18.32 19.33
N LEU A 56 9.48 17.73 18.16
CA LEU A 56 8.58 18.27 17.14
C LEU A 56 7.09 18.12 17.51
N TYR A 57 6.73 17.08 18.28
CA TYR A 57 5.34 16.71 18.53
C TYR A 57 4.93 16.73 20.01
N LYS A 58 5.84 17.08 20.93
CA LYS A 58 5.51 17.29 22.35
C LYS A 58 4.65 18.55 22.54
N ASN A 59 3.81 18.50 23.56
CA ASN A 59 3.17 19.69 24.10
C ASN A 59 4.21 20.48 24.93
N THR A 60 4.30 21.79 24.68
CA THR A 60 5.27 22.69 25.33
C THR A 60 4.96 22.98 26.80
N GLU A 61 3.71 22.84 27.22
CA GLU A 61 3.30 23.08 28.61
C GLU A 61 3.51 21.84 29.47
N SER A 62 3.09 20.66 28.99
CA SER A 62 3.19 19.42 29.74
C SER A 62 4.51 18.67 29.56
N GLU A 63 5.34 19.08 28.59
CA GLU A 63 6.57 18.38 28.18
C GLU A 63 6.34 16.90 27.82
N THR A 64 5.12 16.56 27.41
CA THR A 64 4.69 15.20 27.04
C THR A 64 4.18 15.13 25.61
N LEU A 65 4.28 13.96 25.00
CA LEU A 65 3.77 13.69 23.66
C LEU A 65 2.47 12.89 23.74
N SER A 66 1.43 13.35 23.04
CA SER A 66 0.18 12.60 23.01
C SER A 66 0.27 11.38 22.10
N SER A 67 0.16 10.19 22.68
CA SER A 67 0.19 8.93 21.91
C SER A 67 -1.01 8.82 20.96
N CYS A 68 -2.20 9.25 21.41
CA CYS A 68 -3.42 9.29 20.61
C CYS A 68 -3.26 10.28 19.43
N GLY A 69 -2.75 11.48 19.70
CA GLY A 69 -2.46 12.47 18.66
C GLY A 69 -1.45 11.97 17.63
N LEU A 70 -0.37 11.31 18.10
CA LEU A 70 0.63 10.71 17.24
C LEU A 70 0.06 9.60 16.36
N LEU A 71 -0.72 8.68 16.95
CA LEU A 71 -1.35 7.59 16.20
C LEU A 71 -2.36 8.13 15.18
N LYS A 72 -3.11 9.18 15.52
CA LYS A 72 -4.03 9.84 14.59
C LYS A 72 -3.27 10.40 13.39
N LEU A 73 -2.20 11.17 13.60
CA LEU A 73 -1.35 11.68 12.53
C LEU A 73 -0.78 10.56 11.66
N LEU A 74 -0.32 9.49 12.29
CA LEU A 74 0.21 8.32 11.59
C LEU A 74 -0.86 7.65 10.71
N TYR A 75 -2.10 7.49 11.20
CA TYR A 75 -3.18 6.89 10.42
C TYR A 75 -3.68 7.79 9.28
N GLU A 76 -3.62 9.11 9.44
CA GLU A 76 -3.91 10.07 8.36
C GLU A 76 -2.93 9.94 7.19
N THR A 77 -1.70 9.48 7.43
CA THR A 77 -0.74 9.17 6.37
C THR A 77 -1.02 7.86 5.62
N GLY A 78 -2.00 7.08 6.05
CA GLY A 78 -2.40 5.82 5.41
C GLY A 78 -1.78 4.56 5.99
N ILE A 79 -0.88 4.67 6.96
CA ILE A 79 -0.42 3.53 7.75
C ILE A 79 -1.57 3.01 8.60
N ARG A 80 -1.77 1.69 8.68
CA ARG A 80 -2.92 1.11 9.38
C ARG A 80 -2.57 0.64 10.80
N ARG A 81 -3.61 0.47 11.63
CA ARG A 81 -3.49 -0.04 13.02
C ARG A 81 -2.95 -1.47 13.10
N ASP A 82 -3.10 -2.24 12.02
CA ASP A 82 -2.63 -3.62 11.86
C ASP A 82 -1.25 -3.70 11.17
N ASP A 83 -0.51 -2.60 11.05
CA ASP A 83 0.86 -2.62 10.50
C ASP A 83 1.81 -3.39 11.43
N PRO A 84 2.43 -4.50 10.99
CA PRO A 84 3.31 -5.32 11.82
C PRO A 84 4.50 -4.55 12.39
N ARG A 85 5.00 -3.52 11.69
CA ARG A 85 6.13 -2.70 12.13
C ARG A 85 5.78 -1.85 13.35
N LEU A 86 4.49 -1.61 13.61
CA LEU A 86 3.99 -0.88 14.76
C LEU A 86 3.56 -1.81 15.91
N ALA A 87 3.61 -3.14 15.74
CA ALA A 87 3.03 -4.09 16.68
C ALA A 87 3.57 -3.93 18.11
N ASN A 88 4.90 -3.83 18.25
CA ASN A 88 5.55 -3.67 19.55
C ASN A 88 5.19 -2.33 20.21
N PHE A 89 5.21 -1.24 19.44
CA PHE A 89 4.82 0.09 19.91
C PHE A 89 3.37 0.11 20.41
N LEU A 90 2.44 -0.42 19.62
CA LEU A 90 1.01 -0.50 19.97
C LEU A 90 0.75 -1.47 21.13
N HIS A 91 1.58 -2.49 21.30
CA HIS A 91 1.50 -3.39 22.44
C HIS A 91 1.99 -2.71 23.71
N ALA A 92 3.11 -2.00 23.67
CA ALA A 92 3.67 -1.27 24.81
C ALA A 92 2.70 -0.20 25.34
N ILE A 93 2.10 0.57 24.43
CA ILE A 93 1.04 1.54 24.77
C ILE A 93 -0.11 0.86 25.51
N ARG A 94 -0.69 -0.21 24.92
CA ARG A 94 -1.82 -0.95 25.52
C ARG A 94 -1.49 -1.66 26.83
N HIS A 95 -0.26 -2.11 26.99
CA HIS A 95 0.17 -2.82 28.19
C HIS A 95 0.24 -1.87 29.38
N ASP A 96 0.82 -0.69 29.21
CA ASP A 96 0.98 0.27 30.30
C ASP A 96 -0.32 1.00 30.65
N GLU A 97 -1.26 1.14 29.70
CA GLU A 97 -2.65 1.53 29.99
C GLU A 97 -3.33 0.56 30.96
N ARG A 98 -3.23 -0.75 30.69
CA ARG A 98 -3.86 -1.76 31.56
C ARG A 98 -3.26 -1.80 32.95
N ARG A 99 -1.97 -1.46 33.10
CA ARG A 99 -1.33 -1.34 34.42
C ARG A 99 -1.86 -0.13 35.19
N GLN A 100 -2.21 0.95 34.51
CA GLN A 100 -2.76 2.16 35.11
C GLN A 100 -4.28 2.05 35.36
N SER A 101 -5.02 1.33 34.52
CA SER A 101 -6.49 1.18 34.58
C SER A 101 -7.00 0.12 35.57
N VAL A 102 -6.15 -0.46 36.42
CA VAL A 102 -6.60 -1.36 37.50
C VAL A 102 -7.39 -0.57 38.58
N SER A 103 -7.43 0.76 38.48
CA SER A 103 -8.52 1.59 39.02
C SER A 103 -9.59 1.84 37.93
N ASP A 104 -10.68 1.06 38.00
CA ASP A 104 -12.02 1.25 37.40
C ASP A 104 -12.25 1.29 35.86
N ILE A 105 -12.89 0.20 35.37
CA ILE A 105 -14.00 0.08 34.38
C ILE A 105 -13.78 0.16 32.83
N THR A 106 -14.28 -0.89 32.14
CA THR A 106 -14.62 -1.12 30.70
C THR A 106 -13.54 -1.10 29.58
N PRO A 107 -13.61 -2.01 28.56
CA PRO A 107 -12.52 -2.27 27.61
C PRO A 107 -12.59 -1.46 26.30
N THR A 108 -13.21 -0.30 26.30
CA THR A 108 -13.34 0.53 25.09
C THR A 108 -12.69 1.88 25.33
N GLU A 109 -11.49 2.05 24.76
CA GLU A 109 -10.80 3.32 24.57
C GLU A 109 -10.35 4.08 25.83
N VAL A 110 -9.13 3.78 26.31
CA VAL A 110 -8.29 4.82 26.92
C VAL A 110 -6.85 4.58 26.47
N VAL A 111 -6.42 5.35 25.47
CA VAL A 111 -5.03 5.39 25.06
C VAL A 111 -4.25 6.18 26.15
N ASN A 112 -3.08 5.75 26.60
CA ASN A 112 -2.26 6.49 27.58
C ASN A 112 -1.98 7.89 27.02
N GLU A 113 -2.68 8.92 27.53
CA GLU A 113 -2.85 10.15 26.78
C GLU A 113 -1.55 10.91 26.56
N ASN A 114 -0.54 10.73 27.42
CA ASN A 114 0.67 11.54 27.46
C ASN A 114 1.92 10.71 27.81
N LEU A 115 2.85 10.61 26.86
CA LEU A 115 4.13 9.93 27.01
C LEU A 115 5.22 10.94 27.36
N ASP A 116 5.99 10.67 28.42
CA ASP A 116 7.27 11.36 28.63
C ASP A 116 8.33 10.90 27.62
N ARG A 117 9.47 11.59 27.58
CA ARG A 117 10.55 11.34 26.61
C ARG A 117 11.12 9.92 26.68
N GLU A 118 11.38 9.42 27.88
CA GLU A 118 12.01 8.12 28.08
C GLU A 118 11.03 6.98 27.78
N THR A 119 9.77 7.17 28.18
CA THR A 119 8.68 6.27 27.86
C THR A 119 8.43 6.22 26.34
N PHE A 120 8.44 7.37 25.64
CA PHE A 120 8.34 7.41 24.19
C PHE A 120 9.48 6.65 23.50
N LYS A 121 10.73 6.89 23.91
CA LYS A 121 11.90 6.18 23.38
C LYS A 121 11.78 4.67 23.54
N ARG A 122 11.40 4.23 24.75
CA ARG A 122 11.21 2.81 25.10
C ARG A 122 10.10 2.17 24.27
N TYR A 123 8.97 2.85 24.06
CA TYR A 123 7.83 2.27 23.36
C TYR A 123 8.05 2.21 21.85
N VAL A 124 8.57 3.27 21.26
CA VAL A 124 8.70 3.35 19.80
C VAL A 124 9.71 2.34 19.28
N GLY A 125 10.87 2.17 19.94
CA GLY A 125 11.90 1.22 19.52
C GLY A 125 12.18 1.29 18.01
N ASP A 126 12.14 0.14 17.34
CA ASP A 126 12.40 0.00 15.89
C ASP A 126 11.33 0.65 15.00
N ALA A 127 10.14 0.93 15.54
CA ALA A 127 9.08 1.61 14.79
C ALA A 127 9.42 3.08 14.47
N ILE A 128 10.49 3.64 15.06
CA ILE A 128 10.86 5.04 14.85
C ILE A 128 11.10 5.38 13.38
N GLY A 129 11.59 4.42 12.58
CA GLY A 129 11.88 4.64 11.17
C GLY A 129 10.61 4.99 10.39
N ILE A 130 9.57 4.16 10.52
CA ILE A 130 8.30 4.40 9.83
C ILE A 130 7.53 5.59 10.42
N ILE A 131 7.55 5.75 11.75
CA ILE A 131 6.91 6.88 12.42
C ILE A 131 7.55 8.19 11.97
N SER A 132 8.88 8.29 12.00
CA SER A 132 9.59 9.50 11.58
C SER A 132 9.35 9.80 10.10
N LYS A 133 9.36 8.79 9.22
CA LYS A 133 9.12 8.97 7.79
C LYS A 133 7.69 9.48 7.52
N ALA A 134 6.70 8.91 8.22
CA ALA A 134 5.31 9.34 8.13
C ALA A 134 5.11 10.80 8.58
N LEU A 135 5.59 11.12 9.77
CA LEU A 135 5.44 12.45 10.36
C LEU A 135 6.14 13.55 9.56
N LYS A 136 7.29 13.25 8.97
CA LYS A 136 8.03 14.17 8.09
C LYS A 136 7.42 14.27 6.68
N LYS A 137 6.29 13.61 6.40
CA LYS A 137 5.68 13.51 5.06
C LYS A 137 6.64 12.97 4.00
N GLN A 138 7.52 12.05 4.40
CA GLN A 138 8.53 11.43 3.53
C GLN A 138 8.12 10.05 3.01
N LEU A 139 6.87 9.63 3.26
CA LEU A 139 6.32 8.46 2.60
C LEU A 139 6.20 8.71 1.09
N VAL A 140 6.23 7.64 0.31
CA VAL A 140 6.19 7.68 -1.16
C VAL A 140 4.99 8.45 -1.70
N ILE A 141 3.87 8.49 -0.98
CA ILE A 141 2.75 9.40 -1.23
C ILE A 141 2.59 10.35 -0.04
N PRO A 142 3.14 11.58 -0.10
CA PRO A 142 3.09 12.53 1.02
C PRO A 142 1.67 13.02 1.37
N ASP A 143 0.86 13.33 0.35
CA ASP A 143 -0.54 13.75 0.51
C ASP A 143 -1.47 12.56 0.31
N TRP A 144 -1.50 11.69 1.31
CA TRP A 144 -2.34 10.50 1.30
C TRP A 144 -3.85 10.83 1.20
N PRO A 145 -4.40 11.80 1.96
CA PRO A 145 -5.82 12.16 1.86
C PRO A 145 -6.26 12.60 0.46
N ALA A 146 -5.48 13.47 -0.21
CA ALA A 146 -5.80 13.88 -1.57
C ALA A 146 -5.73 12.70 -2.55
N PHE A 147 -4.72 11.85 -2.42
CA PHE A 147 -4.54 10.67 -3.27
C PHE A 147 -5.70 9.68 -3.17
N ILE A 148 -6.15 9.34 -1.95
CA ILE A 148 -7.27 8.41 -1.77
C ILE A 148 -8.61 9.03 -2.18
N THR A 149 -8.73 10.36 -2.15
CA THR A 149 -9.93 11.06 -2.63
C THR A 149 -10.06 10.84 -4.14
N LEU A 150 -8.97 11.10 -4.89
CA LEU A 150 -8.93 10.86 -6.33
C LEU A 150 -9.19 9.40 -6.70
N LEU A 151 -8.57 8.45 -5.98
CA LEU A 151 -8.84 7.03 -6.20
C LEU A 151 -10.28 6.65 -5.90
N GLY A 152 -10.89 7.23 -4.87
CA GLY A 152 -12.31 7.06 -4.57
C GLY A 152 -13.21 7.54 -5.72
N GLU A 153 -12.90 8.68 -6.32
CA GLU A 153 -13.61 9.19 -7.49
C GLU A 153 -13.49 8.25 -8.69
N ILE A 154 -12.29 7.72 -8.96
CA ILE A 154 -12.07 6.72 -10.02
C ILE A 154 -12.90 5.47 -9.73
N PHE A 155 -12.85 4.96 -8.50
CA PHE A 155 -13.60 3.77 -8.08
C PHE A 155 -15.11 3.92 -8.30
N GLU A 156 -15.69 5.05 -7.88
CA GLU A 156 -17.12 5.31 -8.09
C GLU A 156 -17.44 5.55 -9.58
N SER A 157 -16.57 6.25 -10.33
CA SER A 157 -16.78 6.44 -11.77
C SER A 157 -16.79 5.15 -12.57
N CYS A 158 -16.12 4.10 -12.05
CA CYS A 158 -16.06 2.79 -12.68
C CYS A 158 -17.15 1.82 -12.20
N ARG A 159 -17.92 2.19 -11.16
CA ARG A 159 -18.85 1.28 -10.48
C ARG A 159 -20.03 0.85 -11.34
N ASP A 160 -20.49 1.72 -12.24
CA ASP A 160 -21.69 1.47 -13.04
C ASP A 160 -21.42 0.69 -14.34
N PHE A 161 -20.16 0.33 -14.62
CA PHE A 161 -19.81 -0.52 -15.77
C PHE A 161 -20.12 -1.99 -15.46
N ASN A 162 -21.38 -2.39 -15.68
CA ASN A 162 -21.87 -3.75 -15.45
C ASN A 162 -21.73 -4.67 -16.67
N ASP A 163 -20.88 -4.31 -17.63
CA ASP A 163 -20.63 -5.12 -18.82
C ASP A 163 -19.78 -6.36 -18.51
N GLY A 164 -19.91 -7.39 -19.35
CA GLY A 164 -19.13 -8.64 -19.24
C GLY A 164 -19.93 -9.81 -18.68
N ASN A 165 -19.29 -10.97 -18.60
CA ASN A 165 -19.91 -12.20 -18.10
C ASN A 165 -19.01 -12.86 -17.07
N VAL A 166 -19.60 -13.37 -15.99
CA VAL A 166 -18.92 -14.23 -15.02
C VAL A 166 -18.38 -15.46 -15.75
N ALA A 167 -17.17 -15.89 -15.41
CA ALA A 167 -16.56 -17.07 -15.98
C ALA A 167 -17.30 -18.34 -15.51
N THR A 168 -18.01 -19.01 -16.42
CA THR A 168 -18.87 -20.17 -16.10
C THR A 168 -18.25 -21.53 -16.39
N TYR A 169 -17.08 -21.58 -17.05
CA TYR A 169 -16.43 -22.84 -17.45
C TYR A 169 -15.81 -23.63 -16.27
N ILE A 170 -15.65 -23.00 -15.10
CA ILE A 170 -15.30 -23.66 -13.83
C ILE A 170 -16.47 -23.43 -12.85
N PRO A 171 -17.11 -24.49 -12.30
CA PRO A 171 -18.29 -24.35 -11.45
C PRO A 171 -18.10 -23.42 -10.24
N GLN A 172 -16.90 -23.40 -9.66
CA GLN A 172 -16.57 -22.54 -8.52
C GLN A 172 -16.54 -21.06 -8.91
N LEU A 173 -16.11 -20.72 -10.13
CA LEU A 173 -16.10 -19.35 -10.62
C LEU A 173 -17.49 -18.85 -10.98
N ALA A 174 -18.36 -19.76 -11.45
CA ALA A 174 -19.75 -19.44 -11.78
C ALA A 174 -20.58 -18.96 -10.58
N ARG A 175 -20.12 -19.23 -9.35
CA ARG A 175 -20.77 -18.79 -8.10
C ARG A 175 -20.41 -17.36 -7.69
N SER A 176 -19.51 -16.68 -8.41
CA SER A 176 -19.14 -15.30 -8.10
C SER A 176 -20.30 -14.35 -8.35
N ASP A 177 -20.59 -13.47 -7.40
CA ASP A 177 -21.58 -12.39 -7.60
C ASP A 177 -21.01 -11.37 -8.63
N PRO A 178 -21.69 -11.12 -9.76
CA PRO A 178 -21.26 -10.12 -10.73
C PRO A 178 -21.27 -8.68 -10.18
N LYS A 179 -21.95 -8.44 -9.05
CA LYS A 179 -21.99 -7.12 -8.38
C LYS A 179 -20.79 -6.87 -7.48
N HIS A 180 -19.94 -7.87 -7.25
CA HIS A 180 -18.71 -7.67 -6.48
C HIS A 180 -17.75 -6.76 -7.24
N TRP A 181 -17.62 -5.53 -6.74
CA TRP A 181 -16.68 -4.52 -7.21
C TRP A 181 -15.80 -4.07 -6.04
N ALA A 182 -14.49 -4.03 -6.27
CA ALA A 182 -13.53 -3.77 -5.21
C ALA A 182 -12.22 -3.19 -5.76
N MET A 183 -11.59 -2.32 -4.98
CA MET A 183 -10.24 -1.81 -5.24
C MET A 183 -9.46 -1.76 -3.93
N SER A 184 -8.20 -2.19 -3.97
CA SER A 184 -7.28 -2.09 -2.83
C SER A 184 -5.95 -1.56 -3.32
N VAL A 185 -5.35 -0.66 -2.55
CA VAL A 185 -4.04 -0.07 -2.82
C VAL A 185 -3.15 -0.25 -1.59
N CYS A 186 -1.90 -0.64 -1.83
CA CYS A 186 -0.83 -0.73 -0.85
C CYS A 186 0.44 -0.15 -1.47
N THR A 187 1.03 0.87 -0.87
CA THR A 187 2.30 1.44 -1.34
C THR A 187 3.49 0.66 -0.79
N ILE A 188 4.68 0.90 -1.35
CA ILE A 188 5.95 0.32 -0.86
C ILE A 188 6.26 0.72 0.59
N ASP A 189 5.70 1.84 1.05
CA ASP A 189 5.85 2.30 2.43
C ASP A 189 4.77 1.74 3.38
N GLY A 190 3.82 0.95 2.86
CA GLY A 190 2.75 0.32 3.64
C GLY A 190 1.51 1.21 3.81
N GLN A 191 1.38 2.31 3.06
CA GLN A 191 0.14 3.10 3.06
C GLN A 191 -0.96 2.31 2.35
N ARG A 192 -2.14 2.19 2.98
CA ARG A 192 -3.19 1.25 2.54
C ARG A 192 -4.57 1.86 2.55
N ARG A 193 -5.33 1.63 1.48
CA ARG A 193 -6.77 1.97 1.39
C ARG A 193 -7.50 0.97 0.51
N SER A 194 -8.75 0.70 0.86
CA SER A 194 -9.61 -0.29 0.23
C SER A 194 -11.01 0.29 0.03
N TRP A 195 -11.67 -0.05 -1.08
CA TRP A 195 -13.03 0.35 -1.46
C TRP A 195 -13.82 -0.87 -1.96
N GLY A 196 -15.10 -0.97 -1.61
CA GLY A 196 -15.97 -2.05 -2.05
C GLY A 196 -15.71 -3.40 -1.37
N ALA A 197 -16.02 -4.49 -2.08
CA ALA A 197 -16.06 -5.87 -1.58
C ALA A 197 -14.65 -6.52 -1.41
N THR A 198 -13.73 -5.83 -0.74
CA THR A 198 -12.30 -6.22 -0.65
C THR A 198 -11.98 -7.41 0.24
N GLN A 199 -12.93 -7.82 1.09
CA GLN A 199 -12.78 -8.98 1.98
C GLN A 199 -13.39 -10.25 1.40
N VAL A 200 -13.95 -10.19 0.18
CA VAL A 200 -14.46 -11.37 -0.51
C VAL A 200 -13.28 -12.14 -1.11
N PRO A 201 -12.99 -13.37 -0.66
CA PRO A 201 -11.91 -14.16 -1.22
C PRO A 201 -12.26 -14.63 -2.63
N PHE A 202 -11.26 -14.63 -3.52
CA PHE A 202 -11.37 -15.19 -4.86
C PHE A 202 -10.06 -15.86 -5.27
N CYS A 203 -10.12 -16.74 -6.26
CA CYS A 203 -8.92 -17.41 -6.77
C CYS A 203 -8.06 -16.45 -7.59
N LEU A 204 -6.75 -16.42 -7.36
CA LEU A 204 -5.82 -15.55 -8.11
C LEU A 204 -5.83 -15.79 -9.64
N GLN A 205 -6.12 -17.02 -10.07
CA GLN A 205 -6.13 -17.39 -11.49
C GLN A 205 -4.80 -17.00 -12.17
N SER A 206 -4.84 -16.44 -13.38
CA SER A 206 -3.62 -16.07 -14.12
C SER A 206 -2.74 -15.03 -13.41
N VAL A 207 -3.26 -14.31 -12.40
CA VAL A 207 -2.48 -13.37 -11.59
C VAL A 207 -1.43 -14.09 -10.75
N SER A 208 -1.52 -15.41 -10.55
CA SER A 208 -0.50 -16.18 -9.82
C SER A 208 0.83 -16.36 -10.58
N LYS A 209 0.83 -16.28 -11.92
CA LYS A 209 2.02 -16.65 -12.73
C LYS A 209 3.25 -15.78 -12.47
N PRO A 210 3.15 -14.44 -12.38
CA PRO A 210 4.32 -13.62 -12.04
C PRO A 210 4.93 -13.97 -10.68
N PHE A 211 4.11 -14.36 -9.70
CA PHE A 211 4.61 -14.79 -8.39
C PHE A 211 5.33 -16.12 -8.47
N THR A 212 4.75 -17.11 -9.16
CA THR A 212 5.42 -18.40 -9.39
C THR A 212 6.73 -18.23 -10.15
N TYR A 213 6.76 -17.36 -11.15
CA TYR A 213 7.96 -17.02 -11.89
C TYR A 213 9.02 -16.36 -11.00
N ALA A 214 8.63 -15.38 -10.17
CA ALA A 214 9.56 -14.73 -9.23
C ALA A 214 10.17 -15.72 -8.23
N ILE A 215 9.37 -16.65 -7.70
CA ILE A 215 9.87 -17.73 -6.81
C ILE A 215 10.87 -18.62 -7.55
N ALA A 216 10.55 -19.07 -8.76
CA ALA A 216 11.47 -19.89 -9.54
C ALA A 216 12.78 -19.16 -9.86
N MET A 217 12.71 -17.86 -10.15
CA MET A 217 13.89 -17.02 -10.40
C MET A 217 14.76 -16.84 -9.16
N ASP A 218 14.14 -16.71 -7.98
CA ASP A 218 14.85 -16.59 -6.69
C ASP A 218 15.53 -17.91 -6.29
N GLU A 219 14.86 -19.04 -6.50
CA GLU A 219 15.35 -20.36 -6.10
C GLU A 219 16.38 -20.96 -7.07
N LEU A 220 16.17 -20.80 -8.39
CA LEU A 220 16.96 -21.49 -9.42
C LEU A 220 17.87 -20.55 -10.22
N GLY A 221 17.65 -19.24 -10.13
CA GLY A 221 18.35 -18.26 -10.93
C GLY A 221 17.85 -18.15 -12.37
N ALA A 222 18.16 -17.03 -13.00
CA ALA A 222 17.68 -16.69 -14.35
C ALA A 222 18.11 -17.70 -15.42
N GLU A 223 19.37 -18.15 -15.38
CA GLU A 223 19.92 -19.05 -16.39
C GLU A 223 19.18 -20.39 -16.44
N GLU A 224 18.80 -20.94 -15.29
CA GLU A 224 18.10 -22.23 -15.24
C GLU A 224 16.64 -22.06 -15.68
N VAL A 225 15.93 -21.07 -15.16
CA VAL A 225 14.52 -20.83 -15.51
C VAL A 225 14.36 -20.60 -17.00
N HIS A 226 15.25 -19.81 -17.62
CA HIS A 226 15.17 -19.47 -19.03
C HIS A 226 15.60 -20.58 -20.01
N LYS A 227 16.02 -21.74 -19.50
CA LYS A 227 16.09 -22.96 -20.32
C LYS A 227 14.69 -23.52 -20.64
N TYR A 228 13.65 -23.13 -19.91
CA TYR A 228 12.30 -23.67 -20.04
C TYR A 228 11.27 -22.63 -20.49
N VAL A 229 11.52 -21.34 -20.24
CA VAL A 229 10.61 -20.25 -20.59
C VAL A 229 11.36 -19.04 -21.12
N GLY A 230 10.92 -18.54 -22.26
CA GLY A 230 11.45 -17.34 -22.89
C GLY A 230 11.06 -16.04 -22.17
N GLN A 231 11.49 -14.92 -22.75
CA GLN A 231 11.30 -13.57 -22.20
C GLN A 231 10.46 -12.67 -23.10
N GLU A 232 10.19 -13.10 -24.33
CA GLU A 232 9.61 -12.25 -25.36
C GLU A 232 8.07 -12.37 -25.42
N PRO A 233 7.36 -11.29 -25.78
CA PRO A 233 5.95 -11.42 -26.11
C PRO A 233 5.76 -12.31 -27.34
N SER A 234 4.79 -13.21 -27.31
CA SER A 234 4.52 -14.12 -28.44
C SER A 234 3.98 -13.42 -29.69
N GLY A 235 3.48 -12.18 -29.56
CA GLY A 235 2.77 -11.47 -30.62
C GLY A 235 1.44 -12.11 -31.06
N ARG A 236 1.01 -13.18 -30.37
CA ARG A 236 -0.18 -13.99 -30.71
C ARG A 236 -1.22 -13.98 -29.59
N LEU A 237 -2.42 -14.49 -29.89
CA LEU A 237 -3.48 -14.60 -28.91
C LEU A 237 -3.05 -15.55 -27.77
N PHE A 238 -3.36 -15.17 -26.54
CA PHE A 238 -2.95 -15.85 -25.30
C PHE A 238 -3.31 -17.36 -25.22
N ASN A 239 -4.31 -17.83 -25.97
CA ASN A 239 -4.74 -19.23 -25.95
C ASN A 239 -4.17 -20.07 -27.12
N GLU A 240 -3.38 -19.47 -28.01
CA GLU A 240 -2.74 -20.21 -29.09
C GLU A 240 -1.56 -21.00 -28.54
N ILE A 241 -1.45 -22.27 -28.94
CA ILE A 241 -0.27 -23.08 -28.64
C ILE A 241 0.80 -22.67 -29.65
N CYS A 242 1.78 -21.89 -29.19
CA CYS A 242 2.93 -21.47 -29.98
C CYS A 242 4.17 -21.63 -29.12
N LEU A 243 5.14 -22.37 -29.65
CA LEU A 243 6.50 -22.41 -29.14
C LEU A 243 7.32 -21.46 -30.01
N ASP A 244 8.37 -20.89 -29.43
CA ASP A 244 9.36 -20.13 -30.18
C ASP A 244 10.26 -21.04 -31.03
N HIS A 245 11.24 -20.44 -31.70
CA HIS A 245 12.19 -21.14 -32.56
C HIS A 245 13.10 -22.13 -31.80
N ASN A 246 13.17 -22.01 -30.47
CA ASN A 246 13.92 -22.90 -29.58
C ASN A 246 13.02 -23.98 -28.94
N LEU A 247 11.78 -24.12 -29.41
CA LEU A 247 10.77 -25.01 -28.84
C LEU A 247 10.42 -24.67 -27.38
N GLN A 248 10.71 -23.45 -26.94
CA GLN A 248 10.39 -22.94 -25.61
C GLN A 248 9.09 -22.14 -25.66
N HIS A 249 8.50 -21.92 -24.48
CA HIS A 249 7.39 -20.99 -24.35
C HIS A 249 7.89 -19.56 -24.52
N HIS A 250 7.17 -18.70 -25.24
CA HIS A 250 7.59 -17.31 -25.45
C HIS A 250 7.81 -16.54 -24.13
N ASN A 251 6.94 -16.73 -23.13
CA ASN A 251 7.08 -16.12 -21.82
C ASN A 251 6.25 -16.83 -20.73
N TYR A 252 6.51 -16.45 -19.48
CA TYR A 252 5.85 -16.96 -18.27
C TYR A 252 4.38 -16.57 -18.13
N ILE A 253 3.86 -15.65 -18.95
CA ILE A 253 2.49 -15.14 -18.87
C ILE A 253 1.53 -16.03 -19.65
N ALA A 254 1.96 -16.55 -20.81
CA ALA A 254 1.14 -17.34 -21.72
C ALA A 254 0.56 -18.61 -21.07
N LYS A 255 -0.68 -19.01 -21.42
CA LYS A 255 -1.22 -20.33 -21.05
C LYS A 255 -0.91 -21.31 -22.17
N HIS A 256 -0.17 -22.35 -21.86
CA HIS A 256 -0.11 -23.55 -22.69
C HIS A 256 -0.53 -24.75 -21.85
N LYS A 257 -1.56 -25.48 -22.30
CA LYS A 257 -1.81 -26.83 -21.79
C LYS A 257 -0.65 -27.67 -22.33
N MET A 258 0.21 -28.21 -21.46
CA MET A 258 0.96 -29.41 -21.84
C MET A 258 -0.10 -30.43 -22.27
N LYS A 259 -0.11 -30.80 -23.55
CA LYS A 259 -0.56 -32.17 -23.87
C LYS A 259 0.47 -33.04 -23.16
N ALA A 260 0.05 -33.69 -22.07
CA ALA A 260 0.77 -34.85 -21.57
C ALA A 260 0.98 -35.77 -22.78
N LEU A 261 2.23 -36.03 -23.10
CA LEU A 261 2.62 -37.10 -24.01
C LEU A 261 2.17 -38.45 -23.41
#